data_AF-A0A535EAR6-F1
#
_entry.id   AF-A0A535EAR6-F1
#
_cell.length_a   1.000
_cell.length_b   1.000
_cell.length_c   1.000
_cell.angle_alpha   90.00
_cell.angle_beta   90.00
_cell.angle_gamma   90.00
#
_symmetry.space_group_name_H-M   'P 1'
#
loop_
_entity.id
_entity.type
_entity.pdbx_description
1 polymer ?
#
loop_
_entity_poly.entity_id
_entity_poly.type
_entity_poly.pdbx_seq_one_letter_code
_entity_poly.pdbx_strand_id
1 'polypeptide(L)'
;RSFVKTLPGDPDAAAIVKAAVGLGHSLGLRVIAEGVEDRDAEGMLIEAGVDAAQGFFIGRPAPEEEMTALLDSGREMTAAAGQTGPPALPPEREGSREG
;
A
#
# COMPACT_ATOMS: atom_id res chain seq x y z
N ARG A 1 3.75 -17.77 6.27
CA ARG A 1 2.54 -17.82 5.42
C ARG A 1 2.12 -16.38 5.19
N SER A 2 1.98 -15.92 3.95
CA SER A 2 1.53 -14.53 3.67
C SER A 2 0.00 -14.51 3.63
N PHE A 3 -0.63 -13.63 4.41
CA PHE A 3 -2.09 -13.46 4.42
C PHE A 3 -2.61 -12.88 3.12
N VAL A 4 -1.83 -12.01 2.46
CA VAL A 4 -2.17 -11.43 1.15
C VAL A 4 -2.26 -12.51 0.08
N LYS A 5 -1.30 -13.45 0.07
CA LYS A 5 -1.26 -14.53 -0.93
C LYS A 5 -2.44 -15.50 -0.82
N THR A 6 -2.92 -15.75 0.39
CA THR A 6 -4.06 -16.67 0.62
C THR A 6 -5.39 -15.93 0.68
N LEU A 7 -5.39 -14.60 0.54
CA LEU A 7 -6.59 -13.78 0.71
C LEU A 7 -7.75 -14.25 -0.18
N PRO A 8 -7.54 -14.59 -1.47
CA PRO A 8 -8.58 -15.24 -2.26
C PRO A 8 -8.88 -16.64 -1.72
N GLY A 9 -10.11 -16.84 -1.23
CA GLY A 9 -10.61 -18.15 -0.82
C GLY A 9 -10.28 -18.60 0.61
N ASP A 10 -9.53 -17.80 1.40
CA ASP A 10 -9.29 -18.07 2.82
C ASP A 10 -10.02 -17.02 3.71
N PRO A 11 -11.17 -17.36 4.30
CA PRO A 11 -11.94 -16.41 5.12
C PRO A 11 -11.19 -15.95 6.38
N ASP A 12 -10.28 -16.78 6.92
CA ASP A 12 -9.47 -16.41 8.08
C ASP A 12 -8.42 -15.37 7.67
N ALA A 13 -7.81 -15.53 6.49
CA ALA A 13 -6.92 -14.51 5.93
C ALA A 13 -7.66 -13.17 5.72
N ALA A 14 -8.89 -13.22 5.20
CA ALA A 14 -9.71 -12.02 5.02
C ALA A 14 -10.06 -11.33 6.34
N ALA A 15 -10.40 -12.09 7.38
CA ALA A 15 -10.67 -11.55 8.71
C ALA A 15 -9.43 -10.89 9.33
N ILE A 16 -8.26 -11.52 9.18
CA ILE A 16 -6.99 -10.98 9.68
C ILE A 16 -6.60 -9.69 8.96
N VAL A 17 -6.73 -9.64 7.63
CA VAL A 17 -6.47 -8.42 6.85
C VAL A 17 -7.38 -7.28 7.30
N LYS A 18 -8.69 -7.52 7.45
CA LYS A 18 -9.64 -6.50 7.93
C LYS A 18 -9.31 -6.01 9.33
N ALA A 19 -8.94 -6.92 10.24
CA ALA A 19 -8.54 -6.56 11.60
C ALA A 19 -7.26 -5.71 11.61
N ALA A 20 -6.27 -6.06 10.79
CA ALA A 20 -5.03 -5.31 10.67
C ALA A 20 -5.26 -3.89 10.10
N VAL A 21 -6.11 -3.76 9.07
CA VAL A 21 -6.50 -2.46 8.51
C VAL A 21 -7.20 -1.61 9.57
N GLY A 22 -8.22 -2.15 10.22
CA GLY A 22 -8.97 -1.43 11.26
C GLY A 22 -8.10 -0.98 12.43
N LEU A 23 -7.14 -1.82 12.85
CA LEU A 23 -6.16 -1.45 13.87
C LEU A 23 -5.26 -0.30 13.40
N GLY A 24 -4.63 -0.44 12.22
CA GLY A 24 -3.71 0.56 11.69
C GLY A 24 -4.38 1.93 11.59
N HIS A 25 -5.57 1.97 11.00
CA HIS A 25 -6.36 3.20 10.88
C HIS A 25 -6.77 3.79 12.22
N SER A 26 -7.16 2.96 13.20
CA SER A 26 -7.50 3.43 14.55
C SER A 26 -6.29 4.05 15.29
N LEU A 27 -5.07 3.66 14.92
CA LEU A 27 -3.83 4.24 15.43
C LEU A 27 -3.35 5.46 14.59
N GLY A 28 -4.09 5.86 13.56
CA GLY A 28 -3.68 6.90 12.63
C GLY A 28 -2.50 6.51 11.73
N LEU A 29 -2.32 5.21 11.48
CA LEU A 29 -1.28 4.67 10.61
C LEU A 29 -1.86 4.28 9.24
N ARG A 30 -1.02 4.34 8.21
CA ARG A 30 -1.33 3.75 6.90
C ARG A 30 -0.98 2.27 6.90
N VAL A 31 -1.78 1.49 6.18
CA VAL A 31 -1.58 0.06 5.99
C VAL A 31 -1.18 -0.21 4.55
N ILE A 32 -0.05 -0.90 4.39
CA ILE A 32 0.48 -1.32 3.10
C ILE A 32 0.36 -2.83 2.99
N ALA A 33 -0.23 -3.33 1.92
CA ALA A 33 -0.29 -4.76 1.63
C ALA A 33 0.87 -5.17 0.72
N GLU A 34 1.73 -6.06 1.20
CA GLU A 34 2.86 -6.59 0.42
C GLU A 34 2.59 -7.99 -0.12
N GLY A 35 3.10 -8.26 -1.33
CA GLY A 35 3.00 -9.57 -1.98
C GLY A 35 1.74 -9.78 -2.81
N VAL A 36 1.19 -8.73 -3.43
CA VAL A 36 0.04 -8.84 -4.35
C VAL A 36 0.48 -9.48 -5.68
N GLU A 37 -0.02 -10.69 -5.97
CA GLU A 37 0.36 -11.49 -7.14
C GLU A 37 -0.75 -11.65 -8.18
N ASP A 38 -1.99 -11.28 -7.85
CA ASP A 38 -3.15 -11.37 -8.75
C ASP A 38 -4.20 -10.28 -8.50
N ARG A 39 -5.15 -10.19 -9.45
CA ARG A 39 -6.25 -9.20 -9.46
C ARG A 39 -7.27 -9.44 -8.35
N ASP A 40 -7.51 -10.69 -7.97
CA ASP A 40 -8.54 -11.02 -6.98
C ASP A 40 -8.10 -10.54 -5.60
N ALA A 41 -6.83 -10.80 -5.25
CA ALA A 41 -6.20 -10.27 -4.05
C ALA A 41 -6.19 -8.73 -4.05
N GLU A 42 -5.81 -8.09 -5.16
CA GLU A 42 -5.86 -6.63 -5.29
C GLU A 42 -7.26 -6.07 -4.99
N GLY A 43 -8.30 -6.62 -5.64
CA GLY A 43 -9.68 -6.18 -5.43
C GLY A 43 -10.13 -6.31 -3.98
N MET A 44 -9.82 -7.45 -3.35
CA MET A 44 -10.15 -7.67 -1.94
C MET A 44 -9.39 -6.73 -0.99
N LEU A 45 -8.15 -6.35 -1.30
CA LEU A 45 -7.38 -5.39 -0.51
C LEU A 45 -7.94 -3.96 -0.63
N ILE A 46 -8.39 -3.57 -1.83
CA ILE A 46 -9.10 -2.30 -2.05
C ILE A 46 -10.39 -2.27 -1.23
N GLU A 47 -11.20 -3.33 -1.29
CA GLU A 47 -12.43 -3.44 -0.50
C GLU A 47 -12.17 -3.45 1.01
N ALA A 48 -11.04 -4.02 1.44
CA ALA A 48 -10.63 -4.01 2.85
C ALA A 48 -10.16 -2.64 3.34
N GLY A 49 -9.93 -1.66 2.44
CA GLY A 49 -9.51 -0.31 2.78
C GLY A 49 -8.00 -0.15 2.97
N VAL A 50 -7.19 -0.99 2.34
CA VAL A 50 -5.72 -0.83 2.36
C VAL A 50 -5.31 0.47 1.65
N ASP A 51 -4.34 1.20 2.19
CA ASP A 51 -3.92 2.51 1.67
C ASP A 51 -3.00 2.43 0.46
N ALA A 52 -2.14 1.41 0.42
CA ALA A 52 -1.24 1.14 -0.70
C ALA A 52 -0.92 -0.35 -0.80
N ALA A 53 -0.53 -0.80 -1.98
CA ALA A 53 -0.17 -2.19 -2.22
C ALA A 53 1.15 -2.29 -3.01
N GLN A 54 1.88 -3.37 -2.75
CA GLN A 54 3.09 -3.73 -3.48
C GLN A 54 3.03 -5.21 -3.85
N GLY A 55 3.38 -5.53 -5.09
CA GLY A 55 3.56 -6.91 -5.51
C GLY A 55 3.76 -7.05 -7.01
N PHE A 56 4.10 -8.25 -7.45
CA PHE A 56 4.43 -8.54 -8.84
C PHE A 56 3.26 -8.36 -9.81
N PHE A 57 2.02 -8.35 -9.31
CA PHE A 57 0.85 -7.98 -10.10
C PHE A 57 0.85 -6.49 -10.47
N ILE A 58 1.30 -5.64 -9.54
CA ILE A 58 1.34 -4.19 -9.70
C ILE A 58 2.56 -3.77 -10.52
N GLY A 59 3.72 -4.34 -10.21
CA GLY A 59 4.96 -4.03 -10.90
C GLY A 59 6.07 -5.01 -10.52
N ARG A 60 6.94 -5.32 -11.48
CA ARG A 60 8.16 -6.09 -11.21
C ARG A 60 9.27 -5.16 -10.72
N PRO A 61 10.21 -5.64 -9.89
CA PRO A 61 11.47 -4.94 -9.67
C PRO A 61 12.11 -4.60 -11.02
N ALA A 62 12.49 -3.34 -11.19
CA ALA A 62 13.03 -2.82 -12.44
C ALA A 62 14.42 -2.22 -12.19
N PRO A 63 15.28 -2.15 -13.21
CA PRO A 63 16.51 -1.35 -13.17
C PRO A 63 16.23 0.12 -12.81
N GLU A 64 17.27 0.81 -12.37
CA GLU A 64 17.19 2.22 -11.95
C GLU A 64 16.62 3.12 -13.05
N GLU A 65 17.06 2.91 -14.30
CA GLU A 65 16.66 3.74 -15.44
C GLU A 65 15.16 3.58 -15.74
N GLU A 66 14.65 2.35 -15.70
CA GLU A 66 13.24 2.05 -15.92
C GLU A 66 12.36 2.58 -14.78
N MET A 67 12.80 2.41 -13.52
CA MET A 67 12.08 2.96 -12.37
C MET A 67 12.04 4.50 -12.42
N THR A 68 13.15 5.14 -12.78
CA THR A 68 13.22 6.61 -12.90
C THR A 68 12.24 7.10 -13.95
N ALA A 69 12.20 6.49 -15.14
CA ALA A 69 11.25 6.83 -16.18
C ALA A 69 9.78 6.65 -15.74
N LEU A 70 9.48 5.57 -15.00
CA LEU A 70 8.14 5.33 -14.43
C LEU A 70 7.75 6.44 -13.43
N LEU A 71 8.65 6.78 -12.51
CA LEU A 71 8.42 7.84 -11.52
C LEU A 71 8.19 9.20 -12.19
N ASP A 72 8.91 9.49 -13.27
CA ASP A 72 8.76 10.73 -14.03
C ASP A 72 7.38 10.80 -14.70
N SER A 73 6.98 9.72 -15.38
CA SER A 73 5.66 9.63 -16.03
C SER A 73 4.48 9.72 -15.04
N GLY A 74 4.63 9.16 -13.83
CA GLY A 74 3.60 9.21 -12.79
C GLY A 74 3.37 10.62 -12.24
N ARG A 75 4.42 11.45 -12.17
CA ARG A 75 4.31 12.87 -11.77
C ARG A 75 3.55 13.69 -12.81
N GLU A 76 3.72 13.39 -14.09
CA GLU A 76 3.01 14.06 -15.17
C GLU A 76 1.51 13.73 -15.17
N MET A 77 1.15 12.45 -14.96
CA MET A 77 -0.26 12.05 -14.85
C MET A 77 -0.99 12.66 -13.65
N THR A 78 -0.34 12.75 -12.49
CA THR A 78 -0.95 13.33 -11.27
C THR A 78 -1.09 14.85 -11.38
N ALA A 79 -0.11 15.53 -11.96
CA ALA A 79 -0.18 16.96 -12.25
C ALA A 79 -1.31 17.29 -13.25
N ALA A 80 -1.50 16.45 -14.27
CA ALA A 80 -2.58 16.61 -15.25
C ALA A 80 -3.98 16.35 -14.67
N ALA A 81 -4.09 15.46 -13.66
CA ALA A 81 -5.37 15.07 -13.06
C ALA A 81 -5.85 16.00 -11.92
N GLY A 82 -5.11 17.07 -11.59
CA GLY A 82 -5.48 18.00 -10.51
C GLY A 82 -5.52 17.38 -9.12
N GLN A 83 -4.94 16.19 -8.96
CA GLN A 83 -4.86 15.49 -7.69
C GLN A 83 -3.64 16.02 -6.93
N THR A 84 -3.87 16.68 -5.79
CA THR A 84 -2.78 16.95 -4.84
C THR A 84 -2.11 15.63 -4.51
N GLY A 85 -0.77 15.58 -4.60
CA GLY A 85 0.02 14.36 -4.43
C GLY A 85 -0.28 13.59 -3.14
N PRO A 86 0.37 12.43 -2.92
CA PRO A 86 0.11 11.60 -1.75
C PRO A 86 0.11 12.47 -0.47
N PRO A 87 -0.82 12.23 0.48
CA PRO A 87 -0.91 13.04 1.69
C PRO A 87 0.47 13.14 2.33
N ALA A 88 0.84 14.36 2.73
CA ALA A 88 2.14 14.62 3.34
C ALA A 88 2.41 13.57 4.42
N LEU A 89 3.63 13.02 4.43
CA LEU A 89 4.05 12.12 5.50
C LEU A 89 3.73 12.81 6.84
N PRO A 90 3.16 12.08 7.83
CA PRO A 90 2.99 12.66 9.16
C PRO A 90 4.35 13.18 9.62
N PRO A 91 4.39 14.33 10.33
CA PRO A 91 5.65 14.88 10.81
C PRO A 91 6.38 13.79 11.59
N GLU A 92 7.69 13.65 11.34
CA GLU A 92 8.52 12.76 12.13
C GLU A 92 8.30 13.10 13.61
N ARG A 93 7.86 12.12 14.41
CA ARG A 93 7.70 12.35 15.85
C ARG A 93 9.09 12.64 16.39
N GLU A 94 9.36 13.89 16.78
CA GLU A 94 10.57 14.25 17.51
C GLU A 94 10.71 13.27 18.67
N GLY A 95 11.71 12.41 18.58
CA GLY A 95 11.96 11.40 19.58
C GLY A 95 12.07 12.09 20.93
N SER A 96 11.21 11.70 21.87
CA SER A 96 11.34 12.00 23.29
C SER A 96 12.73 11.55 23.73
N ARG A 97 13.70 12.46 23.64
CA ARG A 97 14.90 12.43 24.48
C ARG A 97 14.42 12.82 25.86
N GLU A 98 13.81 11.87 26.55
CA GLU A 98 13.75 11.94 28.00
C GLU A 98 15.12 11.48 28.52
N GLY A 99 15.72 12.38 29.32
CA GLY A 99 17.05 12.23 29.90
C GLY A 99 17.07 11.51 31.23
#